data_AF-A0A4R9Q851-F1
#
_entry.id   AF-A0A4R9Q851-F1
#
_cell.length_a   1.000
_cell.length_b   1.000
_cell.length_c   1.000
_cell.angle_alpha   90.00
_cell.angle_beta   90.00
_cell.angle_gamma   90.00
#
_symmetry.space_group_name_H-M   'P 1'
#
loop_
_entity.id
_entity.type
_entity.pdbx_description
1 polymer ?
#
loop_
_entity_poly.entity_id
_entity_poly.type
_entity_poly.pdbx_seq_one_letter_code
_entity_poly.pdbx_strand_id
1 'polypeptide(L)'
;MSEHAIEFLRGWIGEKVHCQHSPAKIEKQAETLARECCAQAAEEGILLEDIQEEVGDIQELIASRLEEVAEESEQQTAPDKPSE
;
A
#
# COMPACT_ATOMS: atom_id res chain seq x y z
N MET A 1 -1.77 21.88 -0.43
CA MET A 1 -0.39 21.35 -0.48
C MET A 1 0.03 21.01 0.94
N SER A 2 -0.40 19.85 1.41
CA SER A 2 0.04 19.29 2.70
C SER A 2 1.02 18.17 2.42
N GLU A 3 2.29 18.52 2.20
CA GLU A 3 3.38 17.57 1.91
C GLU A 3 3.46 16.45 2.97
N HIS A 4 3.04 16.75 4.21
CA HIS A 4 2.94 15.79 5.31
C HIS A 4 2.01 14.61 5.03
N ALA A 5 0.89 14.83 4.33
CA ALA A 5 -0.09 13.79 4.03
C ALA A 5 0.49 12.72 3.09
N ILE A 6 1.19 13.16 2.03
CA ILE A 6 1.85 12.26 1.07
C ILE A 6 3.03 11.54 1.72
N GLU A 7 3.87 12.24 2.50
CA GLU A 7 5.04 11.63 3.14
C GLU A 7 4.62 10.56 4.15
N PHE A 8 3.62 10.87 4.99
CA PHE A 8 3.02 9.90 5.90
C PHE A 8 2.50 8.69 5.13
N LEU A 9 1.69 8.90 4.09
CA LEU A 9 1.07 7.81 3.34
C LEU A 9 2.12 6.91 2.67
N ARG A 10 3.14 7.50 2.04
CA ARG A 10 4.22 6.73 1.38
C ARG A 10 5.02 5.92 2.38
N GLY A 11 5.34 6.50 3.54
CA GLY A 11 6.01 5.79 4.63
C GLY A 11 5.14 4.65 5.19
N TRP A 12 3.86 4.95 5.44
CA TRP A 12 2.90 4.00 6.01
C TRP A 12 2.66 2.81 5.08
N ILE A 13 2.43 3.07 3.79
CA ILE A 13 2.26 2.03 2.77
C ILE A 13 3.54 1.23 2.66
N GLY A 14 4.72 1.87 2.59
CA GLY A 14 6.00 1.16 2.54
C GLY A 14 6.26 0.26 3.75
N GLU A 15 5.70 0.59 4.93
CA GLU A 15 5.87 -0.18 6.16
C GLU A 15 4.77 -1.23 6.40
N LYS A 16 3.55 -1.00 5.93
CA LYS A 16 2.40 -1.88 6.18
C LYS A 16 2.07 -2.79 4.98
N VAL A 17 2.33 -2.31 3.76
CA VAL A 17 2.14 -3.10 2.52
C VAL A 17 3.38 -3.95 2.30
N HIS A 18 3.37 -5.11 2.95
CA HIS A 18 4.33 -6.18 2.71
C HIS A 18 3.59 -7.39 2.15
N CYS A 19 4.20 -8.07 1.19
CA CYS A 19 3.63 -9.27 0.56
C CYS A 19 3.66 -10.45 1.54
N GLN A 20 2.68 -10.48 2.44
CA GLN A 20 2.46 -11.59 3.38
C GLN A 20 1.32 -12.51 2.95
N HIS A 21 0.51 -12.11 1.96
CA HIS A 21 -0.71 -12.81 1.62
C HIS A 21 -0.93 -12.99 0.13
N SER A 22 -1.62 -14.08 -0.20
CA SER A 22 -1.94 -14.48 -1.57
C SER A 22 -2.70 -13.38 -2.34
N PRO A 23 -2.45 -13.23 -3.64
CA PRO A 23 -3.07 -12.19 -4.48
C PRO A 23 -4.61 -12.21 -4.46
N ALA A 24 -5.21 -13.37 -4.18
CA ALA A 24 -6.66 -13.54 -4.02
C ALA A 24 -7.31 -12.76 -2.85
N LYS A 25 -6.53 -12.08 -1.99
CA LYS A 25 -7.05 -11.32 -0.84
C LYS A 25 -6.66 -9.84 -0.86
N ILE A 26 -6.07 -9.35 -1.95
CA ILE A 26 -5.54 -7.98 -2.03
C ILE A 26 -6.63 -6.93 -1.77
N GLU A 27 -7.78 -7.01 -2.44
CA GLU A 27 -8.89 -6.06 -2.20
C GLU A 27 -9.29 -5.97 -0.73
N LYS A 28 -9.39 -7.12 -0.06
CA LYS A 28 -9.83 -7.20 1.34
C LYS A 28 -8.76 -6.65 2.30
N GLN A 29 -7.49 -6.85 1.97
CA GLN A 29 -6.39 -6.23 2.69
C GLN A 29 -6.36 -4.73 2.46
N ALA A 30 -6.53 -4.28 1.23
CA ALA A 30 -6.55 -2.86 0.88
C ALA A 30 -7.64 -2.11 1.66
N GLU A 31 -8.85 -2.66 1.75
CA GLU A 31 -9.94 -2.10 2.57
C GLU A 31 -9.54 -1.97 4.06
N THR A 32 -8.93 -3.03 4.62
CA THR A 32 -8.52 -3.06 6.02
C THR A 32 -7.40 -2.05 6.30
N LEU A 33 -6.39 -2.03 5.44
CA LEU A 33 -5.25 -1.15 5.54
C LEU A 33 -5.64 0.31 5.30
N ALA A 34 -6.54 0.59 4.36
CA ALA A 34 -7.06 1.94 4.17
C ALA A 34 -7.70 2.47 5.46
N ARG A 35 -8.52 1.65 6.14
CA ARG A 35 -9.11 2.03 7.44
C ARG A 35 -8.07 2.30 8.52
N GLU A 36 -7.05 1.44 8.65
CA GLU A 36 -5.94 1.68 9.60
C GLU A 36 -5.16 2.94 9.25
N CYS A 37 -4.88 3.17 7.96
CA CYS A 37 -4.18 4.34 7.47
C CYS A 37 -4.93 5.63 7.82
N CYS A 38 -6.25 5.66 7.60
CA CYS A 38 -7.09 6.79 7.96
C CYS A 38 -7.11 7.05 9.47
N ALA A 39 -7.18 5.99 10.28
CA ALA A 39 -7.15 6.10 11.73
C ALA A 39 -5.82 6.69 12.20
N GLN A 40 -4.71 6.14 11.71
CA GLN A 40 -3.38 6.58 12.12
C GLN A 40 -3.01 7.97 11.59
N ALA A 41 -3.47 8.31 10.39
CA ALA A 41 -3.40 9.68 9.86
C ALA A 41 -4.09 10.68 10.79
N ALA A 42 -5.29 10.35 11.27
CA ALA A 42 -6.02 11.21 12.21
C ALA A 42 -5.30 11.35 13.57
N GLU A 43 -4.61 10.30 14.03
CA GLU A 43 -3.76 10.36 15.24
C GLU A 43 -2.55 11.28 15.07
N GLU A 44 -1.96 11.32 13.87
CA GLU A 44 -0.88 12.25 13.50
C GLU A 44 -1.39 13.69 13.24
N GLY A 45 -2.70 13.90 13.28
CA GLY A 45 -3.33 15.19 12.99
C GLY A 45 -3.48 15.50 11.50
N ILE A 46 -3.40 14.48 10.64
CA ILE A 46 -3.59 14.56 9.20
C ILE A 46 -5.07 14.32 8.88
N LEU A 47 -5.69 15.26 8.18
CA LEU A 47 -7.08 15.11 7.74
C LEU A 47 -7.15 14.12 6.57
N LEU A 48 -8.17 13.26 6.61
CA LEU A 48 -8.49 12.37 5.49
C LEU A 48 -8.65 13.15 4.19
N GLU A 49 -9.28 14.31 4.27
CA GLU A 49 -9.57 15.22 3.17
C GLU A 49 -8.28 15.66 2.46
N ASP A 50 -7.25 16.01 3.22
CA ASP A 50 -5.92 16.39 2.72
C ASP A 50 -5.22 15.22 2.01
N ILE A 51 -5.36 14.02 2.55
CA ILE A 51 -4.79 12.82 1.92
C ILE A 51 -5.53 12.53 0.61
N GLN A 52 -6.86 12.53 0.63
CA GLN A 52 -7.67 12.22 -0.55
C GLN A 52 -7.57 13.30 -1.64
N GLU A 53 -7.32 14.56 -1.29
CA GLU A 53 -7.04 15.63 -2.26
C GLU A 53 -5.78 15.33 -3.08
N GLU A 54 -4.76 14.76 -2.45
CA GLU A 54 -3.45 14.52 -3.06
C GLU A 54 -3.33 13.14 -3.74
N VAL A 55 -3.85 12.09 -3.10
CA VAL A 55 -3.68 10.70 -3.57
C VAL A 55 -4.96 10.05 -4.08
N GLY A 56 -6.11 10.71 -3.91
CA GLY A 56 -7.41 10.14 -4.27
C GLY A 56 -7.86 9.03 -3.30
N ASP A 57 -8.28 7.90 -3.85
CA ASP A 57 -8.77 6.80 -3.04
C ASP A 57 -7.61 5.99 -2.44
N ILE A 58 -7.45 6.11 -1.12
CA ILE A 58 -6.38 5.44 -0.38
C ILE A 58 -6.45 3.92 -0.56
N GLN A 59 -7.66 3.36 -0.65
CA GLN A 59 -7.84 1.93 -0.87
C GLN A 59 -7.30 1.51 -2.23
N GLU A 60 -7.59 2.27 -3.29
CA GLU A 60 -7.12 1.97 -4.64
C GLU A 60 -5.59 2.03 -4.71
N LEU A 61 -4.99 3.04 -4.09
CA LEU A 61 -3.52 3.17 -4.02
C LEU A 61 -2.87 1.98 -3.29
N ILE A 62 -3.44 1.56 -2.16
CA ILE A 62 -2.94 0.41 -1.39
C ILE A 62 -3.13 -0.89 -2.18
N ALA A 63 -4.26 -1.07 -2.86
CA ALA A 63 -4.52 -2.22 -3.71
C ALA A 63 -3.46 -2.33 -4.80
N SER A 64 -3.20 -1.25 -5.55
CA SER A 64 -2.15 -1.24 -6.58
C SER A 64 -0.77 -1.58 -6.01
N ARG A 65 -0.39 -1.04 -4.84
CA ARG A 65 0.88 -1.43 -4.21
C ARG A 65 0.92 -2.88 -3.77
N LEU A 66 -0.16 -3.41 -3.23
CA LEU A 66 -0.24 -4.83 -2.85
C LEU A 66 -0.10 -5.73 -4.09
N GLU A 67 -0.71 -5.37 -5.21
CA GLU A 67 -0.58 -6.08 -6.49
C GLU A 67 0.87 -6.07 -6.96
N GLU A 68 1.53 -4.91 -7.01
CA GLU A 68 2.93 -4.80 -7.41
C GLU A 68 3.85 -5.68 -6.56
N VAL A 69 3.73 -5.60 -5.22
CA VAL A 69 4.60 -6.38 -4.32
C VAL A 69 4.29 -7.88 -4.41
N ALA A 70 3.04 -8.27 -4.68
CA ALA A 70 2.66 -9.65 -4.94
C ALA A 70 3.31 -10.16 -6.24
N GLU A 71 3.21 -9.39 -7.34
CA GLU A 71 3.83 -9.72 -8.62
C GLU A 71 5.37 -9.81 -8.53
N GLU A 72 6.01 -8.89 -7.81
CA GLU A 72 7.46 -8.89 -7.55
C GLU A 72 7.91 -10.15 -6.77
N SER A 73 7.11 -10.56 -5.78
CA SER A 73 7.39 -11.76 -4.98
C SER A 73 7.25 -13.05 -5.80
N GLU A 74 6.29 -13.11 -6.72
CA GLU A 74 6.12 -14.25 -7.63
C GLU A 74 7.27 -14.37 -8.64
N GLN A 75 7.80 -13.25 -9.13
CA GLN A 75 8.90 -13.20 -10.10
C GLN A 75 10.25 -13.62 -9.50
N GLN A 76 10.48 -13.37 -8.20
CA GLN A 76 11.70 -13.79 -7.52
C GLN A 76 11.76 -15.30 -7.18
N THR A 77 10.64 -16.02 -7.34
CA THR A 77 10.56 -17.47 -7.07
C THR A 77 10.61 -18.33 -8.35
N ALA A 78 10.86 -17.73 -9.52
CA ALA A 78 11.30 -18.51 -10.68
C ALA A 78 12.83 -18.69 -10.58
N PRO A 79 13.33 -19.88 -10.19
CA PRO A 79 14.77 -20.13 -10.23
C PRO A 79 15.23 -19.97 -11.68
N ASP A 80 16.06 -18.95 -11.88
CA ASP A 80 16.97 -18.83 -12.99
C ASP A 80 17.57 -20.22 -13.25
N LYS A 81 17.13 -20.83 -14.34
CA LYS A 81 17.66 -22.11 -14.80
C LYS A 81 19.04 -21.76 -15.34
N PRO A 82 20.16 -22.21 -14.74
CA PRO A 82 21.45 -22.03 -15.39
C PRO A 82 21.42 -22.93 -16.63
N SER A 83 21.42 -22.32 -17.80
CA SER A 83 21.63 -22.97 -19.10
C SER A 83 22.34 -21.91 -19.94
N GLU A 84 23.55 -22.08 -20.43
CA GLU A 84 24.47 -23.22 -20.55
C GLU A 84 25.88 -22.63 -20.72
#